data_AF-A0A966M336-F1
#
_entry.id   AF-A0A966M336-F1
#
_cell.length_a   1.000
_cell.length_b   1.000
_cell.length_c   1.000
_cell.angle_alpha   90.00
_cell.angle_beta   90.00
_cell.angle_gamma   90.00
#
_symmetry.space_group_name_H-M   'P 1'
#
loop_
_entity.id
_entity.type
_entity.pdbx_description
1 polymer ?
#
loop_
_entity_poly.entity_id
_entity_poly.type
_entity_poly.pdbx_seq_one_letter_code
_entity_poly.pdbx_strand_id
1 'polypeptide(L)'
;MLTSYKRLFAVPGGWRFSLAAFILRLPISMLYLAIVLFVVAETESYSLAGAISMVSSVVLAVATPLWSRVADQFGQNRVLYITVPIHVAALGAFVFLVKSDAPTWSWFLAAIIFESFVIGSGQMVRRRWIHAIGDDRKLMDTAYSFEALVDEVIFT
;
A
#
# COMPACT_ATOMS: atom_id res chain seq x y z
N MET A 1 25.81 9.36 14.84
CA MET A 1 24.82 8.74 13.93
C MET A 1 24.26 7.43 14.48
N LEU A 2 25.08 6.45 14.85
CA LEU A 2 24.60 5.15 15.41
C LEU A 2 23.79 5.28 16.72
N THR A 3 24.09 6.27 17.56
CA THR A 3 23.39 6.51 18.83
C THR A 3 21.91 6.91 18.63
N SER A 4 21.60 7.63 17.56
CA SER A 4 20.22 8.03 17.22
C SER A 4 19.39 6.84 16.76
N TYR A 5 19.97 5.95 15.95
CA TYR A 5 19.31 4.69 15.55
C TYR A 5 19.13 3.72 16.73
N LYS A 6 20.11 3.63 17.64
CA LYS A 6 19.95 2.86 18.89
C LYS A 6 18.79 3.38 19.75
N ARG A 7 18.61 4.70 19.82
CA ARG A 7 17.45 5.30 20.52
C ARG A 7 16.14 5.09 19.77
N LEU A 8 16.15 5.11 18.44
CA LEU A 8 14.99 4.79 17.60
C LEU A 8 14.49 3.36 17.82
N PHE A 9 15.40 2.38 17.82
CA PHE A 9 15.06 0.97 18.08
C PHE A 9 14.73 0.68 19.56
N ALA A 10 15.08 1.58 20.48
CA ALA A 10 14.66 1.51 21.87
C ALA A 10 13.21 1.96 22.10
N VAL A 11 12.56 2.59 21.10
CA VAL A 11 11.14 2.94 21.17
C VAL A 11 10.31 1.64 21.25
N PRO A 12 9.47 1.46 22.30
CA PRO A 12 8.69 0.24 22.49
C PRO A 12 7.83 -0.07 21.26
N GLY A 13 8.10 -1.18 20.58
CA GLY A 13 7.34 -1.62 19.41
C GLY A 13 7.70 -0.92 18.09
N GLY A 14 8.64 0.04 18.08
CA GLY A 14 9.14 0.76 16.90
C GLY A 14 9.49 -0.16 15.72
N TRP A 15 10.35 -1.14 16.00
CA TRP A 15 10.81 -2.10 15.01
C TRP A 15 9.69 -3.03 14.49
N ARG A 16 8.68 -3.34 15.31
CA ARG A 16 7.61 -4.29 14.94
C ARG A 16 6.70 -3.71 13.88
N PHE A 17 6.27 -2.46 14.04
CA PHE A 17 5.40 -1.84 13.04
C PHE A 17 6.16 -1.42 11.79
N SER A 18 7.44 -1.04 11.91
CA SER A 18 8.26 -0.71 10.73
C SER A 18 8.57 -1.97 9.91
N LEU A 19 8.87 -3.11 10.54
CA LEU A 19 9.01 -4.39 9.84
C LEU A 19 7.71 -4.85 9.18
N ALA A 20 6.57 -4.71 9.85
CA ALA A 20 5.27 -5.02 9.26
C ALA A 20 4.98 -4.13 8.04
N ALA A 21 5.38 -2.86 8.09
CA ALA A 21 5.23 -1.96 6.97
C ALA A 21 6.19 -2.26 5.82
N PHE A 22 7.42 -2.67 6.12
CA PHE A 22 8.37 -3.18 5.12
C PHE A 22 7.74 -4.33 4.33
N ILE A 23 7.23 -5.35 5.02
CA ILE A 23 6.55 -6.49 4.39
C ILE A 23 5.34 -6.04 3.56
N LEU A 24 4.56 -5.08 4.07
CA LEU A 24 3.39 -4.55 3.37
C LEU A 24 3.78 -3.75 2.11
N ARG A 25 4.97 -3.15 2.08
CA ARG A 25 5.46 -2.33 0.96
C ARG A 25 6.16 -3.13 -0.13
N LEU A 26 6.77 -4.28 0.19
CA LEU A 26 7.45 -5.14 -0.79
C LEU A 26 6.61 -5.45 -2.05
N PRO A 27 5.31 -5.78 -1.96
CA PRO A 27 4.53 -6.08 -3.14
C PRO A 27 4.16 -4.83 -3.94
N ILE A 28 4.12 -3.64 -3.31
CA ILE A 28 3.56 -2.43 -3.93
C ILE A 28 4.39 -1.99 -5.15
N SER A 29 5.73 -2.11 -5.07
CA SER A 29 6.62 -1.77 -6.19
C SER A 29 6.42 -2.71 -7.39
N MET A 30 6.15 -3.99 -7.13
CA MET A 30 5.99 -5.00 -8.18
C MET A 30 4.56 -5.09 -8.72
N LEU A 31 3.54 -4.82 -7.91
CA LEU A 31 2.14 -5.11 -8.22
C LEU A 31 1.64 -4.35 -9.46
N TYR A 32 2.00 -3.08 -9.61
CA TYR A 32 1.62 -2.29 -10.79
C TYR A 32 2.21 -2.86 -12.09
N LEU A 33 3.50 -3.18 -12.07
CA LEU A 33 4.16 -3.80 -13.22
C LEU A 33 3.56 -5.19 -13.50
N ALA A 34 3.31 -5.98 -12.46
CA ALA A 34 2.72 -7.30 -12.58
C ALA A 34 1.33 -7.27 -13.21
N ILE A 35 0.46 -6.33 -12.82
CA ILE A 35 -0.88 -6.19 -13.41
C ILE A 35 -0.79 -5.83 -14.89
N VAL A 36 0.06 -4.86 -15.26
CA VAL A 36 0.23 -4.46 -16.66
C VAL A 36 0.73 -5.63 -17.50
N LEU A 37 1.80 -6.29 -17.05
CA LEU A 37 2.37 -7.44 -17.77
C LEU A 37 1.38 -8.60 -17.86
N PHE A 38 0.63 -8.88 -16.80
CA PHE A 38 -0.38 -9.94 -16.78
C PHE A 38 -1.51 -9.65 -17.77
N VAL A 39 -2.06 -8.42 -17.78
CA VAL A 39 -3.10 -8.04 -18.74
C VAL A 39 -2.55 -8.10 -20.17
N VAL A 40 -1.35 -7.60 -20.43
CA VAL A 40 -0.74 -7.68 -21.77
C VAL A 40 -0.50 -9.13 -22.19
N ALA A 41 -0.06 -9.99 -21.28
CA ALA A 41 0.20 -11.40 -21.57
C ALA A 41 -1.08 -12.17 -21.91
N GLU A 42 -2.21 -11.86 -21.26
CA GLU A 42 -3.49 -12.55 -21.49
C GLU A 42 -4.30 -11.93 -22.63
N THR A 43 -4.14 -10.62 -22.90
CA THR A 43 -5.01 -9.89 -23.87
C THR A 43 -4.30 -9.40 -25.12
N GLU A 44 -2.97 -9.52 -25.16
CA GLU A 44 -2.08 -8.94 -26.20
C GLU A 44 -2.26 -7.42 -26.41
N SER A 45 -2.94 -6.73 -25.47
CA SER A 45 -3.36 -5.33 -25.64
C SER A 45 -2.78 -4.41 -24.57
N TYR A 46 -1.81 -3.59 -24.97
CA TYR A 46 -1.29 -2.49 -24.16
C TYR A 46 -2.32 -1.39 -23.89
N SER A 47 -3.27 -1.20 -24.82
CA SER A 47 -4.32 -0.18 -24.67
C SER A 47 -5.27 -0.52 -23.51
N LEU A 48 -5.64 -1.79 -23.36
CA LEU A 48 -6.47 -2.27 -22.26
C LEU A 48 -5.73 -2.20 -20.93
N ALA A 49 -4.47 -2.64 -20.89
CA ALA A 49 -3.64 -2.53 -19.70
C ALA A 49 -3.52 -1.06 -19.26
N GLY A 50 -3.25 -0.13 -20.19
CA GLY A 50 -3.18 1.29 -19.91
C GLY A 50 -4.51 1.88 -19.40
N ALA A 51 -5.64 1.47 -19.98
CA ALA A 51 -6.96 1.91 -19.53
C ALA A 51 -7.26 1.45 -18.10
N ILE A 52 -6.96 0.19 -17.76
CA ILE A 52 -7.10 -0.34 -16.40
C ILE A 52 -6.19 0.44 -15.44
N SER A 53 -4.92 0.65 -15.79
CA SER A 53 -3.99 1.43 -14.96
C SER A 53 -4.46 2.87 -14.71
N MET A 54 -5.06 3.52 -15.72
CA MET A 54 -5.62 4.87 -15.58
C MET A 54 -6.79 4.88 -14.59
N VAL A 55 -7.73 3.95 -14.74
CA VAL A 55 -8.88 3.81 -13.82
C VAL A 55 -8.39 3.51 -12.40
N SER A 56 -7.47 2.56 -12.26
CA SER A 56 -6.84 2.21 -10.99
C SER A 56 -6.19 3.41 -10.31
N SER A 57 -5.46 4.25 -11.06
CA SER A 57 -4.80 5.44 -10.53
C SER A 57 -5.80 6.48 -10.01
N VAL A 58 -6.90 6.70 -10.74
CA VAL A 58 -7.97 7.62 -10.32
C VAL A 58 -8.65 7.12 -9.05
N VAL A 59 -8.94 5.81 -8.99
CA VAL A 59 -9.55 5.20 -7.80
C VAL A 59 -8.62 5.31 -6.61
N LEU A 60 -7.34 4.98 -6.75
CA LEU A 60 -6.34 5.08 -5.69
C LEU A 60 -6.22 6.51 -5.15
N ALA A 61 -6.22 7.50 -6.03
CA ALA A 61 -6.14 8.92 -5.66
C ALA A 61 -7.31 9.37 -4.77
N VAL A 62 -8.49 8.76 -4.94
CA VAL A 62 -9.68 9.03 -4.13
C VAL A 62 -9.74 8.14 -2.88
N ALA A 63 -9.43 6.86 -3.00
CA ALA A 63 -9.49 5.88 -1.93
C ALA A 63 -8.48 6.17 -0.81
N THR A 64 -7.25 6.56 -1.17
CA THR A 64 -6.17 6.83 -0.21
C THR A 64 -6.54 7.88 0.85
N PRO A 65 -7.01 9.10 0.49
CA PRO A 65 -7.41 10.09 1.50
C PRO A 65 -8.67 9.68 2.29
N LEU A 66 -9.61 8.96 1.68
CA LEU A 66 -10.80 8.47 2.37
C LEU A 66 -10.43 7.47 3.47
N TRP A 67 -9.63 6.46 3.14
CA TRP A 67 -9.18 5.48 4.12
C TRP A 67 -8.25 6.07 5.16
N SER A 68 -7.44 7.07 4.81
CA SER A 68 -6.66 7.80 5.81
C SER A 68 -7.59 8.41 6.87
N ARG A 69 -8.64 9.13 6.48
CA ARG A 69 -9.60 9.72 7.43
C ARG A 69 -10.32 8.68 8.28
N VAL A 70 -10.73 7.57 7.66
CA VAL A 70 -11.42 6.47 8.38
C VAL A 70 -10.49 5.83 9.40
N ALA A 71 -9.23 5.57 9.03
CA ALA A 71 -8.21 5.03 9.93
C ALA A 71 -7.94 5.97 11.13
N ASP A 72 -8.06 7.27 10.91
CA ASP A 72 -7.86 8.29 11.95
C ASP A 72 -8.99 8.30 12.98
N GLN A 73 -10.22 8.01 12.54
CA GLN A 73 -11.42 8.02 13.39
C GLN A 73 -11.66 6.68 14.08
N PHE A 74 -11.53 5.57 13.35
CA PHE A 74 -11.91 4.22 13.83
C PHE A 74 -10.71 3.36 14.22
N GLY A 75 -9.49 3.87 14.04
CA GLY A 75 -8.25 3.21 14.35
C GLY A 75 -7.70 2.35 13.21
N GLN A 76 -6.39 2.41 13.03
CA GLN A 76 -5.65 1.71 11.97
C GLN A 76 -5.89 0.20 11.93
N ASN A 77 -5.89 -0.48 13.09
CA ASN A 77 -6.01 -1.94 13.12
C ASN A 77 -7.37 -2.42 12.57
N ARG A 78 -8.47 -1.78 12.99
CA ARG A 78 -9.83 -2.17 12.58
C ARG A 78 -10.02 -2.02 11.08
N VAL A 79 -9.49 -0.93 10.53
CA VAL A 79 -9.55 -0.64 9.10
C VAL A 79 -8.74 -1.66 8.32
N LEU A 80 -7.49 -1.96 8.73
CA LEU A 80 -6.66 -2.97 8.05
C LEU A 80 -7.30 -4.37 8.04
N TYR A 81 -7.97 -4.77 9.13
CA TYR A 81 -8.67 -6.06 9.18
C TYR A 81 -9.81 -6.17 8.16
N ILE A 82 -10.39 -5.05 7.72
CA ILE A 82 -11.48 -5.04 6.73
C ILE A 82 -10.92 -4.89 5.33
N THR A 83 -10.00 -3.94 5.12
CA THR A 83 -9.54 -3.60 3.77
C THR A 83 -8.62 -4.65 3.17
N VAL A 84 -7.72 -5.24 3.96
CA VAL A 84 -6.76 -6.25 3.48
C VAL A 84 -7.46 -7.47 2.87
N PRO A 85 -8.41 -8.15 3.54
CA PRO A 85 -9.05 -9.33 2.95
C PRO A 85 -9.87 -8.97 1.70
N ILE A 86 -10.52 -7.81 1.67
CA ILE A 86 -11.28 -7.38 0.49
C ILE A 86 -10.33 -7.09 -0.68
N HIS A 87 -9.22 -6.40 -0.43
CA HIS A 87 -8.20 -6.13 -1.44
C HIS A 87 -7.63 -7.43 -2.02
N VAL A 88 -7.23 -8.38 -1.18
CA VAL A 88 -6.68 -9.67 -1.61
C VAL A 88 -7.72 -10.49 -2.39
N ALA A 89 -8.97 -10.54 -1.91
CA ALA A 89 -10.05 -11.26 -2.60
C ALA A 89 -10.38 -10.63 -3.95
N ALA A 90 -10.43 -9.30 -4.04
CA ALA A 90 -10.71 -8.58 -5.27
C ALA A 90 -9.55 -8.69 -6.29
N LEU A 91 -8.30 -8.69 -5.82
CA LEU A 91 -7.14 -8.96 -6.67
C LEU A 91 -7.17 -10.40 -7.22
N GLY A 92 -7.51 -11.38 -6.38
CA GLY A 92 -7.69 -12.76 -6.82
C GLY A 92 -8.84 -12.90 -7.84
N ALA A 93 -9.95 -12.19 -7.62
CA ALA A 93 -11.06 -12.14 -8.56
C ALA A 93 -10.65 -11.50 -9.88
N PHE A 94 -9.87 -10.41 -9.86
CA PHE A 94 -9.32 -9.79 -11.06
C PHE A 94 -8.50 -10.78 -11.88
N VAL A 95 -7.55 -11.48 -11.25
CA VAL A 95 -6.74 -12.50 -11.92
C VAL A 95 -7.63 -13.60 -12.51
N PHE A 96 -8.58 -14.12 -11.75
CA PHE A 96 -9.50 -15.15 -12.22
C PHE A 96 -10.35 -14.71 -13.41
N LEU A 97 -10.88 -13.48 -13.39
CA LEU A 97 -11.73 -12.94 -14.44
C LEU A 97 -10.95 -12.70 -15.74
N VAL A 98 -9.71 -12.23 -15.64
CA VAL A 98 -8.84 -12.06 -16.81
C VAL A 98 -8.51 -13.42 -17.42
N LYS A 99 -8.12 -14.43 -16.61
CA LYS A 99 -7.80 -15.78 -17.12
C LYS A 99 -8.99 -16.55 -17.68
N SER A 100 -10.21 -16.19 -17.32
CA SER A 100 -11.43 -16.87 -17.76
C SER A 100 -12.05 -16.24 -19.00
N ASP A 101 -11.36 -15.29 -19.65
CA ASP A 101 -11.89 -14.48 -20.76
C ASP A 101 -13.26 -13.85 -20.45
N ALA A 102 -13.45 -13.46 -19.19
CA ALA A 102 -14.68 -12.81 -18.77
C ALA A 102 -14.85 -11.45 -19.50
N PRO A 103 -16.08 -10.92 -19.60
CA PRO A 103 -16.30 -9.63 -20.24
C PRO A 103 -15.43 -8.53 -19.64
N THR A 104 -14.82 -7.68 -20.48
CA THR A 104 -13.83 -6.67 -20.06
C THR A 104 -14.34 -5.73 -18.97
N TRP A 105 -15.65 -5.41 -18.93
CA TRP A 105 -16.24 -4.58 -17.87
C TRP A 105 -16.06 -5.18 -16.47
N SER A 106 -16.02 -6.51 -16.35
CA SER A 106 -15.80 -7.21 -15.09
C SER A 106 -14.37 -7.00 -14.55
N TRP A 107 -13.39 -6.89 -15.45
CA TRP A 107 -11.99 -6.60 -15.10
C TRP A 107 -11.87 -5.20 -14.52
N PHE A 108 -12.52 -4.22 -15.15
CA PHE A 108 -12.57 -2.85 -14.63
C PHE A 108 -13.25 -2.77 -13.27
N LEU A 109 -14.35 -3.49 -13.05
CA LEU A 109 -15.00 -3.52 -11.74
C LEU A 109 -14.10 -4.14 -10.67
N ALA A 110 -13.47 -5.28 -10.96
CA ALA A 110 -12.53 -5.90 -10.03
C ALA A 110 -11.34 -4.97 -9.74
N ALA A 111 -10.85 -4.25 -10.76
CA ALA A 111 -9.80 -3.25 -10.62
C ALA A 111 -10.19 -2.09 -9.70
N ILE A 112 -11.37 -1.53 -9.92
CA ILE A 112 -11.94 -0.48 -9.07
C ILE A 112 -12.07 -0.98 -7.64
N ILE A 113 -12.58 -2.20 -7.43
CA ILE A 113 -12.75 -2.74 -6.09
C ILE A 113 -11.39 -2.91 -5.43
N PHE A 114 -10.43 -3.63 -6.00
CA PHE A 114 -9.18 -3.89 -5.29
C PHE A 114 -8.42 -2.58 -4.98
N GLU A 115 -8.40 -1.60 -5.89
CA GLU A 115 -7.77 -0.29 -5.65
C GLU A 115 -8.54 0.54 -4.61
N SER A 116 -9.87 0.40 -4.56
CA SER A 116 -10.69 1.09 -3.57
C SER A 116 -10.37 0.66 -2.14
N PHE A 117 -9.77 -0.51 -1.92
CA PHE A 117 -9.40 -1.03 -0.59
C PHE A 117 -7.89 -0.97 -0.31
N VAL A 118 -7.12 -0.21 -1.09
CA VAL A 118 -5.71 0.06 -0.79
C VAL A 118 -5.60 1.14 0.30
N ILE A 119 -4.69 0.91 1.26
CA ILE A 119 -4.35 1.88 2.30
C ILE A 119 -2.88 2.27 2.17
N GLY A 120 -2.62 3.58 2.24
CA GLY A 120 -1.27 4.12 2.23
C GLY A 120 -0.45 3.68 3.44
N SER A 121 0.35 2.63 3.28
CA SER A 121 1.24 2.09 4.32
C SER A 121 2.21 3.14 4.89
N GLY A 122 2.73 4.03 4.05
CA GLY A 122 3.59 5.15 4.44
C GLY A 122 2.93 6.13 5.41
N GLN A 123 1.67 6.49 5.14
CA GLN A 123 0.89 7.41 5.99
C GLN A 123 0.68 6.82 7.38
N MET A 124 0.37 5.52 7.43
CA MET A 124 0.10 4.83 8.68
C MET A 124 1.33 4.70 9.58
N VAL A 125 2.49 4.40 9.00
CA VAL A 125 3.73 4.29 9.78
C VAL A 125 4.18 5.65 10.29
N ARG A 126 4.08 6.69 9.47
CA ARG A 126 4.38 8.06 9.90
C ARG A 126 3.49 8.49 11.07
N ARG A 127 2.19 8.15 11.04
CA ARG A 127 1.27 8.39 12.18
C ARG A 127 1.68 7.62 13.43
N ARG A 128 2.06 6.34 13.31
CA ARG A 128 2.55 5.56 14.45
C ARG A 128 3.84 6.11 15.04
N TRP A 129 4.77 6.57 14.21
CA TRP A 129 5.99 7.22 14.68
C TRP A 129 5.69 8.51 15.45
N ILE A 130 4.77 9.36 14.95
CA ILE A 130 4.33 10.56 15.68
C ILE A 130 3.76 10.19 17.06
N HIS A 131 2.88 9.18 17.11
CA HIS A 131 2.27 8.75 18.37
C HIS A 131 3.28 8.12 19.34
N ALA A 132 4.27 7.37 18.84
CA ALA A 132 5.25 6.67 19.66
C ALA A 132 6.39 7.56 20.16
N ILE A 133 6.76 8.60 19.42
CA ILE A 133 7.88 9.51 19.73
C ILE A 133 7.41 10.76 20.50
N GLY A 134 6.20 11.26 20.23
CA GLY A 134 5.74 12.53 20.80
C GLY A 134 6.48 13.74 20.22
N ASP A 135 6.88 14.69 21.07
CA ASP A 135 7.47 15.98 20.67
C ASP A 135 8.99 15.95 20.41
N ASP A 136 9.67 14.79 20.48
CA ASP A 136 11.11 14.70 20.18
C ASP A 136 11.37 14.80 18.66
N ARG A 137 11.51 16.05 18.21
CA ARG A 137 11.74 16.42 16.81
C ARG A 137 12.97 15.73 16.20
N LYS A 138 14.07 15.58 16.97
CA LYS A 138 15.31 14.94 16.47
C LYS A 138 15.12 13.43 16.26
N LEU A 139 14.36 12.79 17.13
CA LEU A 139 14.06 11.36 17.01
C LEU A 139 13.07 11.11 15.86
N MET A 140 12.13 12.03 15.64
CA MET A 140 11.19 12.01 14.51
C MET A 140 11.91 12.16 13.16
N ASP A 141 12.86 13.10 13.04
CA ASP A 141 13.69 13.25 11.83
C ASP A 141 14.48 11.96 11.53
N THR A 142 14.97 11.30 12.57
CA THR A 142 15.67 10.00 12.45
C THR A 142 14.71 8.90 12.00
N ALA A 143 13.48 8.85 12.53
CA ALA A 143 12.46 7.90 12.12
C ALA A 143 12.06 8.08 10.66
N TYR A 144 11.86 9.31 10.20
CA TYR A 144 11.53 9.60 8.80
C TYR A 144 12.68 9.30 7.85
N SER A 145 13.92 9.58 8.27
CA SER A 145 15.11 9.19 7.51
C SER A 145 15.22 7.67 7.36
N PHE A 146 14.89 6.92 8.42
CA PHE A 146 14.87 5.45 8.37
C PHE A 146 13.79 4.91 7.45
N GLU A 147 12.56 5.44 7.54
CA GLU A 147 11.46 5.04 6.66
C GLU A 147 11.75 5.38 5.20
N ALA A 148 12.42 6.50 4.93
CA ALA A 148 12.86 6.85 3.58
C ALA A 148 13.89 5.87 3.03
N LEU A 149 14.88 5.46 3.84
CA LEU A 149 15.85 4.44 3.46
C LEU A 149 15.16 3.09 3.19
N VAL A 150 14.17 2.73 4.00
CA VAL A 150 13.36 1.53 3.78
C VAL A 150 12.61 1.62 2.44
N ASP A 151 11.97 2.75 2.15
CA ASP A 151 11.29 2.95 0.87
C ASP A 151 12.29 2.84 -0.30
N GLU A 152 13.47 3.46 -0.19
CA GLU A 152 14.49 3.42 -1.24
C GLU A 152 14.98 1.99 -1.53
N VAL A 153 15.14 1.14 -0.51
CA VAL A 153 15.48 -0.29 -0.69
C VAL A 153 14.37 -1.09 -1.38
N ILE A 154 13.11 -0.71 -1.21
CA ILE A 154 11.97 -1.42 -1.81
C ILE A 154 11.75 -1.02 -3.28
N PHE A 155 12.10 0.21 -3.63
CA PHE A 155 11.89 0.78 -4.97
C PHE A 155 13.13 0.76 -5.88
N THR A 156 14.31 0.38 -5.35
CA THR A 156 15.53 0.13 -6.15
C THR A 156 15.53 -1.29 -6.69
#